data_AF-A0AAU7YNX0-F1
#
_entry.id   AF-A0AAU7YNX0-F1
#
_cell.length_a   1.000
_cell.length_b   1.000
_cell.length_c   1.000
_cell.angle_alpha   90.00
_cell.angle_beta   90.00
_cell.angle_gamma   90.00
#
_symmetry.space_group_name_H-M   'P 1'
#
loop_
_entity.id
_entity.type
_entity.pdbx_description
1 polymer ?
#
loop_
_entity_poly.entity_id
_entity_poly.type
_entity_poly.pdbx_seq_one_letter_code
_entity_poly.pdbx_strand_id
1 'polypeptide(L)'
;MSRTLCTNSSGQPVVGQSDNNDDCNKKNGLYENEGIESSSIQSSQALLDDLPPQKIVKELDRFIIGQNDAKRAVAIALRNRWRRNKVPLPLREEIIPKNILMIGHTGVGKTEIARRLAKLAGAPFIKVEATKFTEIGYVGRDVDSIIRDLVDAAIVLVKEKARKALTKKALGLAEKIIVNSMVGEDATEESKKVFRERLRNKEFEDGEVSINVRESKGMLPTFDIPGMPGGQIGVMNVTEIVGKMFNGSKKTKTITVKVKEAREILINEESERLMDEDKIIKEAIDLVSNEGIVFLDEIDKIAARTEIKGEVNREGVQRDLLPLLEGTTVSTKYGPVKTDYILFIASGAFHLSKPSDLLPELQGRLPIRVELKALTQEDLIKILKEPESSLLKQYIALMKTENVTLEFTDDGIETIAEIAFTVNREVENIGARRLHTVMEKLLDEISFIASEKNSEKFVIDSKYVRDKLESISKQLDLSKFIL
;
A
#
# COMPACT_ATOMS: atom_id res chain seq x y z
N MET A 1 15.81 -9.42 -56.14
CA MET A 1 16.33 -10.12 -54.94
C MET A 1 17.69 -9.53 -54.61
N SER A 2 17.75 -8.56 -53.71
CA SER A 2 19.02 -7.97 -53.26
C SER A 2 19.72 -8.98 -52.34
N ARG A 3 20.94 -9.41 -52.72
CA ARG A 3 21.78 -10.27 -51.87
C ARG A 3 22.62 -9.39 -50.96
N THR A 4 22.35 -9.42 -49.66
CA THR A 4 23.20 -8.80 -48.63
C THR A 4 24.35 -9.75 -48.31
N LEU A 5 25.61 -9.27 -48.43
CA LEU A 5 26.82 -10.00 -48.04
C LEU A 5 27.04 -9.81 -46.53
N CYS A 6 26.82 -10.83 -45.70
CA CYS A 6 27.25 -10.85 -44.30
C CYS A 6 28.60 -11.61 -44.19
N THR A 7 29.58 -11.05 -43.46
CA THR A 7 30.89 -11.67 -43.17
C THR A 7 30.94 -12.20 -41.73
N ASN A 8 31.75 -13.24 -41.49
CA ASN A 8 31.98 -13.75 -40.13
C ASN A 8 33.06 -12.94 -39.38
N SER A 9 33.30 -13.26 -38.10
CA SER A 9 34.28 -12.59 -37.23
C SER A 9 35.75 -12.70 -37.69
N SER A 10 36.01 -13.47 -38.74
CA SER A 10 37.32 -13.59 -39.42
C SER A 10 37.35 -12.92 -40.81
N GLY A 11 36.31 -12.18 -41.19
CA GLY A 11 36.25 -11.41 -42.44
C GLY A 11 35.93 -12.20 -43.70
N GLN A 12 35.52 -13.47 -43.60
CA GLN A 12 35.14 -14.28 -44.77
C GLN A 12 33.63 -14.17 -45.06
N PRO A 13 33.21 -14.04 -46.34
CA PRO A 13 31.81 -13.97 -46.72
C PRO A 13 31.12 -15.34 -46.60
N VAL A 14 29.94 -15.38 -45.98
CA VAL A 14 29.15 -16.61 -45.82
C VAL A 14 27.84 -16.47 -46.59
N VAL A 15 27.52 -17.46 -47.43
CA VAL A 15 26.27 -17.48 -48.21
C VAL A 15 25.27 -18.40 -47.51
N GLY A 16 24.19 -17.84 -46.98
CA GLY A 16 23.05 -18.59 -46.43
C GLY A 16 21.73 -17.94 -46.84
N GLN A 17 20.78 -18.75 -47.29
CA GLN A 17 19.39 -18.32 -47.54
C GLN A 17 18.63 -18.30 -46.22
N SER A 18 18.04 -17.16 -45.85
CA SER A 18 16.99 -17.10 -44.82
C SER A 18 16.05 -15.91 -45.07
N ASP A 19 14.76 -16.22 -45.14
CA ASP A 19 13.66 -15.26 -45.08
C ASP A 19 13.53 -14.72 -43.66
N ASN A 20 14.00 -13.49 -43.42
CA ASN A 20 13.60 -12.51 -42.38
C ASN A 20 14.80 -11.65 -41.94
N ASN A 21 14.62 -10.32 -41.97
CA ASN A 21 15.66 -9.30 -41.88
C ASN A 21 16.18 -8.98 -40.45
N ASP A 22 15.78 -9.72 -39.41
CA ASP A 22 16.05 -9.32 -38.02
C ASP A 22 17.34 -9.90 -37.39
N ASP A 23 18.08 -10.77 -38.10
CA ASP A 23 19.21 -11.50 -37.49
C ASP A 23 20.63 -11.00 -37.85
N CYS A 24 20.83 -10.10 -38.83
CA CYS A 24 22.20 -9.61 -39.15
C CYS A 24 22.66 -8.40 -38.28
N ASN A 25 21.79 -7.77 -37.48
CA ASN A 25 22.14 -6.63 -36.60
C ASN A 25 22.56 -7.00 -35.16
N LYS A 26 22.47 -8.28 -34.75
CA LYS A 26 22.86 -8.70 -33.39
C LYS A 26 24.35 -9.03 -33.22
N LYS A 27 25.16 -9.05 -34.28
CA LYS A 27 26.55 -9.55 -34.22
C LYS A 27 27.67 -8.50 -34.38
N ASN A 28 27.37 -7.25 -34.70
CA ASN A 28 28.38 -6.19 -34.81
C ASN A 28 28.16 -5.12 -33.74
N GLY A 29 28.70 -5.36 -32.54
CA GLY A 29 28.63 -4.49 -31.37
C GLY A 29 29.24 -3.10 -31.59
N LEU A 30 28.48 -2.21 -32.23
CA LEU A 30 28.79 -0.80 -32.39
C LEU A 30 27.54 0.03 -32.05
N TYR A 31 27.19 0.07 -30.76
CA TYR A 31 26.47 1.17 -30.12
C TYR A 31 26.82 1.16 -28.63
N GLU A 32 27.93 1.80 -28.27
CA GLU A 32 28.08 2.36 -26.94
C GLU A 32 27.28 3.67 -26.91
N ASN A 33 26.16 3.67 -26.17
CA ASN A 33 25.65 4.85 -25.47
C ASN A 33 24.52 4.44 -24.50
N GLU A 34 24.80 4.63 -23.21
CA GLU A 34 23.87 4.92 -22.10
C GLU A 34 22.51 4.18 -22.09
N GLY A 35 22.57 2.88 -21.76
CA GLY A 35 21.41 2.06 -21.44
C GLY A 35 21.44 1.56 -20.00
N ILE A 36 21.57 2.46 -19.02
CA ILE A 36 21.46 2.10 -17.59
C ILE A 36 20.09 2.53 -17.07
N GLU A 37 19.36 1.55 -16.52
CA GLU A 37 18.10 1.66 -15.75
C GLU A 37 16.80 2.01 -16.50
N SER A 38 16.39 1.18 -17.47
CA SER A 38 14.96 1.02 -17.79
C SER A 38 14.50 -0.44 -17.72
N SER A 39 15.43 -1.40 -17.78
CA SER A 39 15.17 -2.83 -17.65
C SER A 39 15.00 -3.33 -16.21
N SER A 40 15.52 -2.61 -15.21
CA SER A 40 15.54 -3.04 -13.81
C SER A 40 14.17 -2.98 -13.11
N ILE A 41 13.27 -2.10 -13.56
CA ILE A 41 11.94 -1.93 -12.94
C ILE A 41 10.96 -2.98 -13.49
N GLN A 42 11.00 -3.26 -14.80
CA GLN A 42 10.23 -4.38 -15.38
C GLN A 42 10.75 -5.74 -14.89
N SER A 43 12.06 -5.90 -14.70
CA SER A 43 12.63 -7.16 -14.19
C SER A 43 12.23 -7.44 -12.74
N SER A 44 12.16 -6.42 -11.89
CA SER A 44 11.88 -6.60 -10.44
C SER A 44 10.45 -7.03 -10.16
N GLN A 45 9.48 -6.60 -10.97
CA GLN A 45 8.07 -6.95 -10.78
C GLN A 45 7.74 -8.32 -11.38
N ALA A 46 8.28 -8.63 -12.57
CA ALA A 46 8.19 -9.97 -13.16
C ALA A 46 8.90 -11.05 -12.31
N LEU A 47 9.88 -10.67 -11.47
CA LEU A 47 10.56 -11.53 -10.50
C LEU A 47 9.69 -11.87 -9.27
N LEU A 48 8.68 -11.05 -8.95
CA LEU A 48 7.78 -11.28 -7.81
C LEU A 48 6.61 -12.22 -8.17
N ASP A 49 6.12 -12.15 -9.40
CA ASP A 49 5.01 -12.99 -9.87
C ASP A 49 5.38 -14.48 -9.98
N ASP A 50 6.66 -14.81 -10.19
CA ASP A 50 7.16 -16.19 -10.21
C ASP A 50 7.80 -16.64 -8.89
N LEU A 51 7.50 -16.00 -7.77
CA LEU A 51 8.04 -16.47 -6.49
C LEU A 51 7.50 -17.87 -6.14
N PRO A 52 8.37 -18.85 -5.85
CA PRO A 52 7.96 -20.11 -5.26
C PRO A 52 7.36 -19.89 -3.86
N PRO A 53 6.43 -20.74 -3.40
CA PRO A 53 5.81 -20.60 -2.08
C PRO A 53 6.81 -20.46 -0.94
N GLN A 54 7.97 -21.15 -1.00
CA GLN A 54 8.99 -21.02 0.05
C GLN A 54 9.60 -19.62 0.11
N LYS A 55 9.79 -18.95 -1.04
CA LYS A 55 10.29 -17.57 -1.07
C LYS A 55 9.25 -16.59 -0.56
N ILE A 56 7.98 -16.80 -0.87
CA ILE A 56 6.87 -16.00 -0.33
C ILE A 56 6.85 -16.10 1.21
N VAL A 57 6.93 -17.31 1.76
CA VAL A 57 6.99 -17.51 3.21
C VAL A 57 8.20 -16.79 3.81
N LYS A 58 9.38 -16.95 3.22
CA LYS A 58 10.60 -16.27 3.68
C LYS A 58 10.48 -14.74 3.67
N GLU A 59 9.79 -14.18 2.68
CA GLU A 59 9.53 -12.75 2.60
C GLU A 59 8.53 -12.29 3.66
N LEU A 60 7.50 -13.11 3.96
CA LEU A 60 6.58 -12.86 5.07
C LEU A 60 7.27 -12.98 6.44
N ASP A 61 8.28 -13.85 6.59
CA ASP A 61 9.07 -14.01 7.82
C ASP A 61 9.82 -12.73 8.22
N ARG A 62 10.15 -11.84 7.26
CA ARG A 62 10.78 -10.54 7.54
C ARG A 62 9.88 -9.58 8.32
N PHE A 63 8.57 -9.82 8.34
CA PHE A 63 7.57 -8.91 8.91
C PHE A 63 6.68 -9.56 9.97
N ILE A 64 6.46 -10.87 9.88
CA ILE A 64 5.52 -11.61 10.74
C ILE A 64 6.30 -12.70 11.48
N ILE A 65 6.14 -12.77 12.80
CA ILE A 65 6.73 -13.83 13.63
C ILE A 65 5.77 -15.02 13.73
N GLY A 66 6.30 -16.24 13.59
CA GLY A 66 5.52 -17.47 13.71
C GLY A 66 4.46 -17.63 12.61
N GLN A 67 3.32 -18.23 12.96
CA GLN A 67 2.15 -18.43 12.07
C GLN A 67 2.47 -19.12 10.73
N ASN A 68 3.34 -20.12 10.76
CA ASN A 68 3.87 -20.80 9.56
C ASN A 68 2.78 -21.42 8.70
N ASP A 69 1.74 -21.99 9.30
CA ASP A 69 0.63 -22.61 8.58
C ASP A 69 -0.15 -21.56 7.78
N ALA A 70 -0.42 -20.39 8.37
CA ALA A 70 -1.09 -19.28 7.71
C ALA A 70 -0.25 -18.70 6.58
N LYS A 71 1.06 -18.50 6.80
CA LYS A 71 2.01 -18.06 5.75
C LYS A 71 2.04 -19.04 4.58
N ARG A 72 2.07 -20.35 4.87
CA ARG A 72 2.03 -21.40 3.85
C ARG A 72 0.73 -21.37 3.06
N ALA A 73 -0.41 -21.22 3.73
CA ALA A 73 -1.73 -21.15 3.10
C ALA A 73 -1.82 -19.98 2.11
N VAL A 74 -1.43 -18.77 2.53
CA VAL A 74 -1.44 -17.60 1.64
C VAL A 74 -0.43 -17.70 0.50
N ALA A 75 0.76 -18.28 0.75
CA ALA A 75 1.76 -18.50 -0.28
C ALA A 75 1.28 -19.47 -1.37
N ILE A 76 0.56 -20.53 -0.98
CA ILE A 76 -0.06 -21.46 -1.92
C ILE A 76 -1.17 -20.77 -2.71
N ALA A 77 -2.02 -19.96 -2.07
CA ALA A 77 -3.09 -19.22 -2.74
C ALA A 77 -2.52 -18.26 -3.80
N LEU A 78 -1.50 -17.47 -3.45
CA LEU A 78 -0.82 -16.59 -4.39
C LEU A 78 -0.16 -17.38 -5.54
N ARG A 79 0.53 -18.49 -5.24
CA ARG A 79 1.15 -19.32 -6.29
C ARG A 79 0.11 -19.96 -7.22
N ASN A 80 -1.08 -20.26 -6.74
CA ASN A 80 -2.14 -20.82 -7.59
C ASN A 80 -2.63 -19.82 -8.63
N ARG A 81 -2.56 -18.50 -8.38
CA ARG A 81 -2.83 -17.48 -9.40
C ARG A 81 -1.84 -17.54 -10.55
N TRP A 82 -0.55 -17.59 -10.23
CA TRP A 82 0.49 -17.78 -11.24
C TRP A 82 0.28 -19.08 -12.02
N ARG A 83 -0.05 -20.18 -11.34
CA ARG A 83 -0.34 -21.47 -11.99
C ARG A 83 -1.51 -21.34 -12.96
N ARG A 84 -2.61 -20.72 -12.53
CA ARG A 84 -3.79 -20.45 -13.37
C ARG A 84 -3.40 -19.68 -14.63
N ASN A 85 -2.60 -18.63 -14.52
CA ASN A 85 -2.16 -17.83 -15.68
C ASN A 85 -1.35 -18.64 -16.71
N LYS A 86 -0.72 -19.75 -16.30
CA LYS A 86 -0.01 -20.68 -17.20
C LYS A 86 -0.90 -21.78 -17.80
N VAL A 87 -2.11 -21.99 -17.27
CA VAL A 87 -3.04 -22.99 -17.83
C VAL A 87 -3.63 -22.45 -19.14
N PRO A 88 -3.71 -23.25 -20.22
CA PRO A 88 -4.38 -22.85 -21.46
C PRO A 88 -5.90 -22.67 -21.30
N LEU A 89 -6.51 -21.88 -22.18
CA LEU A 89 -7.97 -21.82 -22.32
C LEU A 89 -8.52 -23.13 -22.93
N PRO A 90 -9.77 -23.53 -22.63
CA PRO A 90 -10.74 -22.85 -21.76
C PRO A 90 -10.54 -23.16 -20.25
N LEU A 91 -9.71 -24.15 -19.91
CA LEU A 91 -9.58 -24.64 -18.53
C LEU A 91 -9.14 -23.56 -17.52
N ARG A 92 -8.40 -22.54 -17.96
CA ARG A 92 -8.02 -21.39 -17.12
C ARG A 92 -9.23 -20.69 -16.49
N GLU A 93 -10.34 -20.59 -17.22
CA GLU A 93 -11.53 -19.86 -16.77
C GLU A 93 -12.27 -20.61 -15.65
N GLU A 94 -12.22 -21.94 -15.69
CA GLU A 94 -12.82 -22.85 -14.70
C GLU A 94 -12.04 -22.93 -13.38
N ILE A 95 -10.80 -22.42 -13.34
CA ILE A 95 -9.97 -22.44 -12.14
C ILE A 95 -10.28 -21.21 -11.28
N ILE A 96 -11.10 -21.43 -10.25
CA ILE A 96 -11.52 -20.40 -9.28
C ILE A 96 -10.45 -20.23 -8.17
N PRO A 97 -10.26 -19.01 -7.62
CA PRO A 97 -9.39 -18.80 -6.46
C PRO A 97 -9.78 -19.67 -5.27
N LYS A 98 -8.76 -20.11 -4.54
CA LYS A 98 -8.96 -20.84 -3.28
C LYS A 98 -8.97 -19.83 -2.13
N ASN A 99 -10.16 -19.31 -1.82
CA ASN A 99 -10.32 -18.36 -0.72
C ASN A 99 -9.98 -18.99 0.63
N ILE A 100 -9.61 -18.15 1.58
CA ILE A 100 -9.01 -18.55 2.86
C ILE A 100 -9.89 -18.09 4.02
N LEU A 101 -10.09 -18.96 5.00
CA LEU A 101 -10.62 -18.62 6.32
C LEU A 101 -9.52 -18.75 7.36
N MET A 102 -9.13 -17.61 7.94
CA MET A 102 -8.20 -17.51 9.06
C MET A 102 -8.96 -17.52 10.38
N ILE A 103 -8.60 -18.45 11.27
CA ILE A 103 -9.20 -18.62 12.59
C ILE A 103 -8.13 -18.32 13.63
N GLY A 104 -8.43 -17.49 14.63
CA GLY A 104 -7.50 -17.26 15.74
C GLY A 104 -7.81 -15.98 16.51
N HIS A 105 -7.13 -15.78 17.65
CA HIS A 105 -7.37 -14.63 18.52
C HIS A 105 -7.07 -13.28 17.82
N THR A 106 -7.50 -12.19 18.44
CA THR A 106 -7.12 -10.84 18.00
C THR A 106 -5.61 -10.63 18.18
N GLY A 107 -5.02 -9.79 17.33
CA GLY A 107 -3.60 -9.41 17.47
C GLY A 107 -2.56 -10.50 17.19
N VAL A 108 -2.92 -11.67 16.65
CA VAL A 108 -1.96 -12.75 16.29
C VAL A 108 -1.32 -12.61 14.90
N GLY A 109 -1.75 -11.62 14.11
CA GLY A 109 -1.15 -11.33 12.79
C GLY A 109 -2.03 -11.63 11.56
N LYS A 110 -3.30 -11.99 11.72
CA LYS A 110 -4.25 -12.30 10.61
C LYS A 110 -4.24 -11.23 9.50
N THR A 111 -4.52 -9.98 9.87
CA THR A 111 -4.56 -8.85 8.94
C THR A 111 -3.17 -8.51 8.38
N GLU A 112 -2.11 -8.66 9.18
CA GLU A 112 -0.75 -8.31 8.76
C GLU A 112 -0.23 -9.29 7.70
N ILE A 113 -0.55 -10.59 7.82
CA ILE A 113 -0.25 -11.60 6.80
C ILE A 113 -0.91 -11.22 5.47
N ALA A 114 -2.21 -10.89 5.47
CA ALA A 114 -2.94 -10.53 4.26
C ALA A 114 -2.42 -9.22 3.64
N ARG A 115 -2.16 -8.20 4.46
CA ARG A 115 -1.61 -6.90 4.02
C ARG A 115 -0.24 -7.07 3.38
N ARG A 116 0.67 -7.83 4.02
CA ARG A 116 2.02 -8.08 3.50
C ARG A 116 2.01 -8.93 2.24
N LEU A 117 1.12 -9.92 2.17
CA LEU A 117 0.89 -10.69 0.95
C LEU A 117 0.50 -9.79 -0.23
N ALA A 118 -0.45 -8.88 -0.03
CA ALA A 118 -0.89 -7.98 -1.09
C ALA A 118 0.21 -7.01 -1.53
N LYS A 119 0.97 -6.45 -0.57
CA LYS A 119 2.12 -5.61 -0.87
C LYS A 119 3.19 -6.36 -1.66
N LEU A 120 3.47 -7.62 -1.30
CA LEU A 120 4.41 -8.48 -1.99
C LEU A 120 3.97 -8.80 -3.42
N ALA A 121 2.68 -9.10 -3.61
CA ALA A 121 2.09 -9.38 -4.92
C ALA A 121 1.90 -8.11 -5.77
N GLY A 122 2.11 -6.91 -5.21
CA GLY A 122 1.78 -5.66 -5.89
C GLY A 122 0.30 -5.58 -6.29
N ALA A 123 -0.57 -6.17 -5.46
CA ALA A 123 -2.00 -6.34 -5.67
C ALA A 123 -2.80 -5.29 -4.89
N PRO A 124 -3.96 -4.83 -5.41
CA PRO A 124 -4.85 -3.97 -4.66
C PRO A 124 -5.48 -4.72 -3.49
N PHE A 125 -5.59 -4.03 -2.35
CA PHE A 125 -6.00 -4.61 -1.08
C PHE A 125 -7.01 -3.71 -0.37
N ILE A 126 -8.07 -4.32 0.15
CA ILE A 126 -9.03 -3.65 1.03
C ILE A 126 -9.30 -4.51 2.27
N LYS A 127 -9.37 -3.87 3.45
CA LYS A 127 -9.84 -4.47 4.70
C LYS A 127 -11.24 -3.94 4.99
N VAL A 128 -12.20 -4.83 5.18
CA VAL A 128 -13.56 -4.47 5.60
C VAL A 128 -14.00 -5.34 6.77
N GLU A 129 -14.78 -4.77 7.67
CA GLU A 129 -15.38 -5.49 8.80
C GLU A 129 -16.77 -5.99 8.40
N ALA A 130 -17.03 -7.28 8.60
CA ALA A 130 -18.28 -7.92 8.19
C ALA A 130 -19.51 -7.33 8.90
N THR A 131 -19.32 -6.84 10.13
CA THR A 131 -20.35 -6.20 10.96
C THR A 131 -20.86 -4.87 10.38
N LYS A 132 -20.08 -4.21 9.52
CA LYS A 132 -20.45 -2.95 8.86
C LYS A 132 -21.70 -3.07 7.98
N PHE A 133 -22.02 -4.28 7.53
CA PHE A 133 -23.18 -4.57 6.69
C PHE A 133 -24.41 -4.99 7.49
N THR A 134 -24.30 -5.05 8.83
CA THR A 134 -25.36 -5.52 9.72
C THR A 134 -26.20 -4.38 10.34
N GLU A 135 -25.90 -3.10 10.07
CA GLU A 135 -26.53 -2.00 10.80
C GLU A 135 -28.05 -1.81 10.50
N ILE A 136 -28.84 -1.63 11.58
CA ILE A 136 -30.29 -1.38 11.57
C ILE A 136 -30.53 0.07 11.12
N GLY A 137 -30.64 0.30 9.82
CA GLY A 137 -30.98 1.63 9.30
C GLY A 137 -31.20 1.59 7.79
N TYR A 138 -32.17 2.37 7.32
CA TYR A 138 -32.75 2.39 5.97
C TYR A 138 -31.79 2.70 4.79
N VAL A 139 -30.47 2.70 5.02
CA VAL A 139 -29.40 2.86 4.02
C VAL A 139 -28.18 2.06 4.49
N GLY A 140 -28.31 0.74 4.65
CA GLY A 140 -27.15 -0.13 4.88
C GLY A 140 -26.14 0.05 3.75
N ARG A 141 -24.83 0.05 4.06
CA ARG A 141 -23.82 0.05 2.99
C ARG A 141 -24.01 -1.22 2.16
N ASP A 142 -24.16 -1.02 0.86
CA ASP A 142 -24.16 -2.08 -0.14
C ASP A 142 -22.83 -2.86 -0.12
N VAL A 143 -22.88 -4.20 -0.10
CA VAL A 143 -21.69 -5.07 -0.12
C VAL A 143 -20.82 -4.85 -1.36
N ASP A 144 -21.41 -4.39 -2.46
CA ASP A 144 -20.66 -4.01 -3.68
C ASP A 144 -19.69 -2.85 -3.42
N SER A 145 -19.90 -2.06 -2.35
CA SER A 145 -18.95 -1.02 -1.95
C SER A 145 -17.56 -1.57 -1.67
N ILE A 146 -17.43 -2.85 -1.27
CA ILE A 146 -16.14 -3.52 -1.09
C ILE A 146 -15.34 -3.48 -2.40
N ILE A 147 -15.98 -3.79 -3.52
CA ILE A 147 -15.33 -3.82 -4.83
C ILE A 147 -15.08 -2.41 -5.35
N ARG A 148 -15.99 -1.46 -5.11
CA ARG A 148 -15.78 -0.04 -5.47
C ARG A 148 -14.57 0.55 -4.75
N ASP A 149 -14.45 0.32 -3.45
CA ASP A 149 -13.32 0.76 -2.62
C ASP A 149 -12.01 0.07 -3.06
N LEU A 150 -12.08 -1.20 -3.47
CA LEU A 150 -10.93 -1.93 -4.01
C LEU A 150 -10.43 -1.34 -5.35
N VAL A 151 -11.33 -0.88 -6.22
CA VAL A 151 -10.96 -0.17 -7.45
C VAL A 151 -10.32 1.17 -7.15
N ASP A 152 -10.86 1.94 -6.21
CA ASP A 152 -10.24 3.19 -5.77
C ASP A 152 -8.80 2.94 -5.27
N ALA A 153 -8.58 1.88 -4.48
CA ALA A 153 -7.24 1.46 -4.04
C ALA A 153 -6.32 1.03 -5.21
N ALA A 154 -6.86 0.33 -6.20
CA ALA A 154 -6.10 -0.07 -7.40
C ALA A 154 -5.69 1.12 -8.26
N ILE A 155 -6.53 2.13 -8.41
CA ILE A 155 -6.19 3.36 -9.15
C ILE A 155 -5.03 4.08 -8.48
N VAL A 156 -5.02 4.19 -7.15
CA VAL A 156 -3.88 4.77 -6.40
C VAL A 156 -2.61 3.99 -6.71
N LEU A 157 -2.67 2.66 -6.62
CA LEU A 157 -1.53 1.79 -6.88
C LEU A 157 -1.00 1.93 -8.33
N VAL A 158 -1.88 1.93 -9.33
CA VAL A 158 -1.50 2.08 -10.75
C VAL A 158 -0.94 3.49 -11.01
N LYS A 159 -1.53 4.54 -10.43
CA LYS A 159 -1.00 5.91 -10.51
C LYS A 159 0.41 5.99 -9.92
N GLU A 160 0.67 5.36 -8.78
CA GLU A 160 2.02 5.33 -8.20
C GLU A 160 3.04 4.60 -9.09
N LYS A 161 2.65 3.45 -9.67
CA LYS A 161 3.49 2.73 -10.65
C LYS A 161 3.78 3.58 -11.88
N ALA A 162 2.76 4.25 -12.42
CA ALA A 162 2.90 5.15 -13.57
C ALA A 162 3.81 6.35 -13.25
N ARG A 163 3.66 6.99 -12.07
CA ARG A 163 4.54 8.08 -11.60
C ARG A 163 6.01 7.66 -11.62
N LYS A 164 6.32 6.50 -11.04
CA LYS A 164 7.68 5.97 -10.99
C LYS A 164 8.24 5.71 -12.39
N ALA A 165 7.44 5.13 -13.29
CA ALA A 165 7.85 4.88 -14.67
C ALA A 165 8.07 6.18 -15.48
N LEU A 166 7.33 7.24 -15.16
CA LEU A 166 7.40 8.53 -15.86
C LEU A 166 8.41 9.51 -15.24
N THR A 167 8.96 9.22 -14.06
CA THR A 167 9.82 10.15 -13.31
C THR A 167 11.01 10.64 -14.13
N LYS A 168 11.69 9.76 -14.88
CA LYS A 168 12.84 10.15 -15.74
C LYS A 168 12.42 11.11 -16.87
N LYS A 169 11.26 10.89 -17.48
CA LYS A 169 10.72 11.77 -18.52
C LYS A 169 10.25 13.10 -17.95
N ALA A 170 9.55 13.07 -16.81
CA ALA A 170 9.11 14.25 -16.09
C ALA A 170 10.28 15.13 -15.64
N LEU A 171 11.37 14.53 -15.16
CA LEU A 171 12.61 15.23 -14.81
C LEU A 171 13.18 16.00 -16.00
N GLY A 172 13.28 15.37 -17.18
CA GLY A 172 13.79 16.04 -18.38
C GLY A 172 12.93 17.22 -18.83
N LEU A 173 11.60 17.14 -18.67
CA LEU A 173 10.68 18.23 -18.96
C LEU A 173 10.79 19.36 -17.92
N ALA A 174 10.87 19.01 -16.63
CA ALA A 174 11.08 19.96 -15.55
C ALA A 174 12.40 20.73 -15.72
N GLU A 175 13.50 20.04 -16.04
CA GLU A 175 14.79 20.67 -16.36
C GLU A 175 14.66 21.67 -17.50
N LYS A 176 13.93 21.32 -18.57
CA LYS A 176 13.72 22.21 -19.72
C LYS A 176 12.97 23.47 -19.31
N ILE A 177 11.93 23.36 -18.48
CA ILE A 177 11.14 24.51 -17.99
C ILE A 177 12.01 25.42 -17.13
N ILE A 178 12.77 24.86 -16.19
CA ILE A 178 13.65 25.63 -15.29
C ILE A 178 14.72 26.38 -16.09
N VAL A 179 15.42 25.69 -17.01
CA VAL A 179 16.46 26.31 -17.84
C VAL A 179 15.85 27.43 -18.69
N ASN A 180 14.70 27.21 -19.34
CA ASN A 180 14.04 28.25 -20.14
C ASN A 180 13.64 29.47 -19.30
N SER A 181 13.22 29.27 -18.04
CA SER A 181 12.92 30.39 -17.13
C SER A 181 14.18 31.17 -16.72
N MET A 182 15.33 30.49 -16.61
CA MET A 182 16.60 31.14 -16.26
C MET A 182 17.24 31.93 -17.41
N VAL A 183 17.27 31.35 -18.62
CA VAL A 183 17.99 31.96 -19.77
C VAL A 183 17.09 32.66 -20.78
N GLY A 184 15.76 32.51 -20.65
CA GLY A 184 14.78 32.97 -21.63
C GLY A 184 14.53 31.96 -22.76
N GLU A 185 13.34 32.00 -23.36
CA GLU A 185 12.95 31.05 -24.41
C GLU A 185 13.79 31.18 -25.69
N ASP A 186 14.25 32.40 -26.01
CA ASP A 186 15.02 32.73 -27.22
C ASP A 186 16.53 32.44 -27.10
N ALA A 187 17.00 31.94 -25.96
CA ALA A 187 18.43 31.62 -25.78
C ALA A 187 18.89 30.51 -26.74
N THR A 188 20.17 30.60 -27.17
CA THR A 188 20.80 29.61 -28.06
C THR A 188 20.85 28.22 -27.41
N GLU A 189 20.82 27.17 -28.23
CA GLU A 189 20.88 25.79 -27.73
C GLU A 189 22.20 25.48 -27.02
N GLU A 190 23.30 26.14 -27.40
CA GLU A 190 24.58 26.07 -26.69
C GLU A 190 24.46 26.63 -25.26
N SER A 191 23.81 27.78 -25.09
CA SER A 191 23.60 28.39 -23.77
C SER A 191 22.70 27.51 -22.90
N LYS A 192 21.61 27.00 -23.45
CA LYS A 192 20.70 26.07 -22.76
C LYS A 192 21.40 24.78 -22.33
N LYS A 193 22.33 24.25 -23.13
CA LYS A 193 23.13 23.06 -22.76
C LYS A 193 24.02 23.33 -21.55
N VAL A 194 24.77 24.44 -21.55
CA VAL A 194 25.65 24.80 -20.42
C VAL A 194 24.85 24.98 -19.12
N PHE A 195 23.71 25.68 -19.18
CA PHE A 195 22.86 25.86 -18.00
C PHE A 195 22.21 24.56 -17.53
N ARG A 196 21.87 23.64 -18.44
CA ARG A 196 21.34 22.32 -18.09
C ARG A 196 22.38 21.47 -17.36
N GLU A 197 23.64 21.49 -17.78
CA GLU A 197 24.73 20.79 -17.08
C GLU A 197 24.94 21.35 -15.67
N ARG A 198 25.01 22.68 -15.53
CA ARG A 198 25.13 23.34 -14.21
C ARG A 198 23.93 23.07 -13.29
N LEU A 199 22.71 23.04 -13.85
CA LEU A 199 21.50 22.68 -13.12
C LEU A 199 21.56 21.23 -12.61
N ARG A 200 22.08 20.30 -13.42
CA ARG A 200 22.30 18.89 -13.01
C ARG A 200 23.38 18.75 -11.95
N ASN A 201 24.41 19.59 -12.00
CA ASN A 201 25.45 19.69 -10.97
C ASN A 201 24.97 20.36 -9.67
N LYS A 202 23.69 20.76 -9.58
CA LYS A 202 23.09 21.42 -8.41
C LYS A 202 23.72 22.78 -8.06
N GLU A 203 24.25 23.48 -9.07
CA GLU A 203 24.92 24.78 -8.86
C GLU A 203 23.93 25.93 -8.62
N PHE A 204 22.63 25.74 -8.87
CA PHE A 204 21.60 26.78 -8.81
C PHE A 204 20.50 26.53 -7.76
N GLU A 205 20.65 25.57 -6.85
CA GLU A 205 19.55 25.11 -5.97
C GLU A 205 18.93 26.23 -5.12
N ASP A 206 19.75 27.18 -4.66
CA ASP A 206 19.31 28.35 -3.86
C ASP A 206 18.86 29.54 -4.69
N GLY A 207 19.04 29.50 -6.01
CA GLY A 207 18.55 30.54 -6.91
C GLY A 207 17.02 30.55 -6.98
N GLU A 208 16.45 31.72 -7.27
CA GLU A 208 15.01 31.87 -7.48
C GLU A 208 14.65 31.73 -8.96
N VAL A 209 13.54 31.07 -9.24
CA VAL A 209 13.01 30.89 -10.58
C VAL A 209 11.49 31.08 -10.57
N SER A 210 10.98 31.78 -11.58
CA SER A 210 9.54 31.94 -11.78
C SER A 210 9.02 30.84 -12.69
N ILE A 211 8.09 30.02 -12.20
CA ILE A 211 7.50 28.90 -12.95
C ILE A 211 5.98 29.05 -13.00
N ASN A 212 5.37 28.60 -14.10
CA ASN A 212 3.93 28.54 -14.25
C ASN A 212 3.44 27.18 -13.77
N VAL A 213 2.59 27.17 -12.75
CA VAL A 213 2.05 25.96 -12.13
C VAL A 213 0.54 25.96 -12.28
N ARG A 214 -0.06 24.81 -12.53
CA ARG A 214 -1.53 24.67 -12.52
C ARG A 214 -2.10 24.95 -11.14
N GLU A 215 -3.18 25.71 -11.12
CA GLU A 215 -3.91 26.00 -9.89
C GLU A 215 -4.56 24.69 -9.39
N SER A 216 -4.10 24.16 -8.25
CA SER A 216 -4.72 23.00 -7.61
C SER A 216 -6.11 23.41 -7.11
N LYS A 217 -7.14 22.62 -7.42
CA LYS A 217 -8.47 22.79 -6.85
C LYS A 217 -8.46 22.37 -5.38
N GLY A 218 -7.94 23.22 -4.51
CA GLY A 218 -7.85 22.97 -3.08
C GLY A 218 -7.65 24.26 -2.30
N MET A 219 -8.65 24.58 -1.48
CA MET A 219 -8.74 25.68 -0.52
C MET A 219 -9.12 27.06 -1.09
N LEU A 220 -10.44 27.29 -1.24
CA LEU A 220 -11.00 28.64 -1.27
C LEU A 220 -10.77 29.29 0.12
N PRO A 221 -10.29 30.54 0.20
CA PRO A 221 -10.30 31.27 1.46
C PRO A 221 -11.76 31.51 1.88
N THR A 222 -12.15 30.94 3.02
CA THR A 222 -13.41 31.28 3.69
C THR A 222 -13.31 32.71 4.21
N PHE A 223 -14.16 33.60 3.69
CA PHE A 223 -14.32 34.96 4.22
C PHE A 223 -15.36 34.93 5.34
N ASP A 224 -14.93 35.23 6.57
CA ASP A 224 -15.86 35.50 7.66
C ASP A 224 -16.45 36.90 7.51
N ILE A 225 -17.78 36.99 7.44
CA ILE A 225 -18.51 38.26 7.47
C ILE A 225 -18.64 38.70 8.94
N PRO A 226 -18.13 39.88 9.32
CA PRO A 226 -18.28 40.38 10.69
C PRO A 226 -19.77 40.60 11.03
N GLY A 227 -20.27 39.90 12.05
CA GLY A 227 -21.59 40.17 12.65
C GLY A 227 -22.69 39.10 12.48
N MET A 228 -22.44 37.96 11.83
CA MET A 228 -23.40 36.84 11.80
C MET A 228 -22.75 35.49 12.19
N PRO A 229 -23.07 34.94 13.37
CA PRO A 229 -22.69 33.58 13.72
C PRO A 229 -23.55 32.58 12.92
N GLY A 230 -22.92 31.73 12.11
CA GLY A 230 -23.58 30.55 11.50
C GLY A 230 -24.23 30.75 10.12
N GLY A 231 -24.09 31.91 9.48
CA GLY A 231 -24.58 32.16 8.12
C GLY A 231 -23.61 31.71 7.02
N GLN A 232 -23.37 30.40 6.86
CA GLN A 232 -22.63 29.89 5.69
C GLN A 232 -23.53 29.93 4.44
N ILE A 233 -23.50 31.04 3.70
CA ILE A 233 -24.05 31.06 2.34
C ILE A 233 -22.93 30.63 1.41
N GLY A 234 -23.02 29.41 0.89
CA GLY A 234 -22.20 28.98 -0.24
C GLY A 234 -22.54 29.83 -1.44
N VAL A 235 -21.75 30.88 -1.68
CA VAL A 235 -21.84 31.66 -2.92
C VAL A 235 -21.35 30.74 -4.04
N MET A 236 -22.27 29.98 -4.64
CA MET A 236 -21.99 29.29 -5.90
C MET A 236 -21.58 30.36 -6.90
N ASN A 237 -20.29 30.41 -7.20
CA ASN A 237 -19.70 31.36 -8.13
C ASN A 237 -20.30 31.08 -9.52
N VAL A 238 -21.34 31.82 -9.91
CA VAL A 238 -21.95 31.73 -11.26
C VAL A 238 -20.86 31.91 -12.33
N THR A 239 -19.83 32.70 -12.02
CA THR A 239 -18.59 32.87 -12.78
C THR A 239 -17.77 31.60 -13.00
N GLU A 240 -17.79 30.62 -12.07
CA GLU A 240 -17.09 29.33 -12.22
C GLU A 240 -17.89 28.33 -13.06
N ILE A 241 -19.23 28.39 -12.99
CA ILE A 241 -20.12 27.56 -13.84
C ILE A 241 -20.06 28.07 -15.29
N VAL A 242 -20.08 29.40 -15.49
CA VAL A 242 -19.89 30.03 -16.80
C VAL A 242 -18.46 29.86 -17.31
N GLY A 243 -17.45 29.92 -16.42
CA GLY A 243 -16.05 29.65 -16.77
C GLY A 243 -15.79 28.22 -17.27
N LYS A 244 -16.43 27.21 -16.66
CA LYS A 244 -16.38 25.82 -17.14
C LYS A 244 -17.02 25.61 -18.51
N MET A 245 -18.00 26.45 -18.87
CA MET A 245 -18.74 26.34 -20.13
C MET A 245 -18.08 27.13 -21.28
N PHE A 246 -17.28 28.17 -20.97
CA PHE A 246 -16.70 29.06 -21.98
C PHE A 246 -15.18 29.00 -22.14
N ASN A 247 -14.40 28.38 -21.24
CA ASN A 247 -12.97 28.17 -21.45
C ASN A 247 -12.43 26.95 -20.67
N GLY A 248 -12.17 25.84 -21.38
CA GLY A 248 -11.53 24.63 -20.85
C GLY A 248 -10.03 24.78 -20.54
N SER A 249 -9.51 25.99 -20.43
CA SER A 249 -8.11 26.24 -20.08
C SER A 249 -7.91 26.13 -18.57
N LYS A 250 -7.13 25.12 -18.17
CA LYS A 250 -6.62 24.97 -16.80
C LYS A 250 -5.88 26.26 -16.43
N LYS A 251 -6.42 27.04 -15.48
CA LYS A 251 -5.77 28.27 -15.00
C LYS A 251 -4.39 27.92 -14.46
N THR A 252 -3.38 28.67 -14.88
CA THR A 252 -2.00 28.58 -14.41
C THR A 252 -1.67 29.85 -13.64
N LYS A 253 -0.90 29.70 -12.57
CA LYS A 253 -0.39 30.80 -11.75
C LYS A 253 1.13 30.79 -11.82
N THR A 254 1.72 31.95 -12.06
CA THR A 254 3.16 32.12 -11.95
C THR A 254 3.53 32.25 -10.47
N ILE A 255 4.44 31.41 -10.01
CA ILE A 255 5.01 31.48 -8.67
C ILE A 255 6.53 31.60 -8.79
N THR A 256 7.14 32.36 -7.87
CA THR A 256 8.60 32.43 -7.75
C THR A 256 9.00 31.61 -6.53
N VAL A 257 9.84 30.61 -6.75
CA VAL A 257 10.30 29.68 -5.71
C VAL A 257 11.77 29.34 -5.95
N LYS A 258 12.42 28.69 -4.99
CA LYS A 258 13.79 28.19 -5.19
C LYS A 258 13.83 27.12 -6.26
N VAL A 259 14.95 27.00 -6.97
CA VAL A 259 15.14 25.98 -8.03
C VAL A 259 14.92 24.57 -7.51
N LYS A 260 15.35 24.29 -6.27
CA LYS A 260 15.11 22.99 -5.62
C LYS A 260 13.62 22.68 -5.51
N GLU A 261 12.82 23.64 -5.05
CA GLU A 261 11.38 23.52 -4.87
C GLU A 261 10.66 23.48 -6.22
N ALA A 262 11.06 24.33 -7.16
CA ALA A 262 10.56 24.33 -8.54
C ALA A 262 10.72 22.95 -9.19
N ARG A 263 11.85 22.28 -8.99
CA ARG A 263 12.12 20.95 -9.52
C ARG A 263 11.11 19.92 -8.99
N GLU A 264 10.87 19.90 -7.69
CA GLU A 264 9.91 18.96 -7.08
C GLU A 264 8.47 19.21 -7.57
N ILE A 265 8.05 20.47 -7.63
CA ILE A 265 6.72 20.88 -8.11
C ILE A 265 6.53 20.47 -9.58
N LEU A 266 7.48 20.83 -10.45
CA LEU A 266 7.40 20.55 -11.88
C LEU A 266 7.48 19.05 -12.19
N ILE A 267 8.28 18.28 -11.46
CA ILE A 267 8.31 16.81 -11.63
C ILE A 267 6.93 16.22 -11.34
N ASN A 268 6.28 16.65 -10.26
CA ASN A 268 4.94 16.16 -9.90
C ASN A 268 3.90 16.56 -10.95
N GLU A 269 3.89 17.83 -11.38
CA GLU A 269 2.94 18.33 -12.37
C GLU A 269 3.13 17.68 -13.75
N GLU A 270 4.38 17.56 -14.22
CA GLU A 270 4.69 16.93 -15.51
C GLU A 270 4.41 15.43 -15.47
N SER A 271 4.67 14.76 -14.34
CA SER A 271 4.29 13.35 -14.18
C SER A 271 2.78 13.18 -14.35
N GLU A 272 1.98 14.02 -13.71
CA GLU A 272 0.52 13.98 -13.82
C GLU A 272 0.03 14.36 -15.21
N ARG A 273 0.67 15.33 -15.88
CA ARG A 273 0.35 15.70 -17.27
C ARG A 273 0.63 14.58 -18.27
N LEU A 274 1.67 13.79 -18.03
CA LEU A 274 2.05 12.65 -18.88
C LEU A 274 1.19 11.41 -18.65
N MET A 275 0.32 11.41 -17.64
CA MET A 275 -0.58 10.29 -17.38
C MET A 275 -1.78 10.29 -18.31
N ASP A 276 -2.12 9.09 -18.76
CA ASP A 276 -3.36 8.79 -19.45
C ASP A 276 -4.34 8.19 -18.44
N GLU A 277 -5.36 8.98 -18.06
CA GLU A 277 -6.34 8.56 -17.04
C GLU A 277 -7.17 7.34 -17.49
N ASP A 278 -7.54 7.27 -18.77
CA ASP A 278 -8.33 6.17 -19.32
C ASP A 278 -7.52 4.86 -19.29
N LYS A 279 -6.23 4.94 -19.63
CA LYS A 279 -5.32 3.80 -19.53
C LYS A 279 -5.15 3.34 -18.08
N ILE A 280 -4.98 4.27 -17.13
CA ILE A 280 -4.85 3.96 -15.70
C ILE A 280 -6.12 3.27 -15.19
N ILE A 281 -7.30 3.79 -15.53
CA ILE A 281 -8.57 3.19 -15.13
C ILE A 281 -8.70 1.77 -15.68
N LYS A 282 -8.40 1.57 -16.98
CA LYS A 282 -8.46 0.25 -17.61
C LYS A 282 -7.51 -0.75 -16.95
N GLU A 283 -6.27 -0.34 -16.68
CA GLU A 283 -5.27 -1.17 -16.01
C GLU A 283 -5.69 -1.48 -14.55
N ALA A 284 -6.28 -0.51 -13.84
CA ALA A 284 -6.77 -0.72 -12.49
C ALA A 284 -7.93 -1.73 -12.44
N ILE A 285 -8.89 -1.65 -13.36
CA ILE A 285 -10.00 -2.62 -13.46
C ILE A 285 -9.48 -4.04 -13.75
N ASP A 286 -8.53 -4.18 -14.68
CA ASP A 286 -7.92 -5.47 -14.99
C ASP A 286 -7.13 -6.03 -13.80
N LEU A 287 -6.40 -5.16 -13.09
CA LEU A 287 -5.65 -5.53 -11.90
C LEU A 287 -6.55 -5.97 -10.75
N VAL A 288 -7.67 -5.29 -10.51
CA VAL A 288 -8.66 -5.74 -9.51
C VAL A 288 -9.25 -7.09 -9.90
N SER A 289 -9.66 -7.24 -11.16
CA SER A 289 -10.37 -8.44 -11.62
C SER A 289 -9.50 -9.70 -11.54
N ASN A 290 -8.18 -9.58 -11.74
CA ASN A 290 -7.25 -10.71 -11.75
C ASN A 290 -6.43 -10.88 -10.48
N GLU A 291 -6.05 -9.78 -9.84
CA GLU A 291 -5.09 -9.79 -8.73
C GLU A 291 -5.64 -9.19 -7.43
N GLY A 292 -6.87 -8.68 -7.41
CA GLY A 292 -7.46 -8.07 -6.22
C GLY A 292 -7.52 -9.00 -5.01
N ILE A 293 -7.29 -8.43 -3.82
CA ILE A 293 -7.37 -9.15 -2.54
C ILE A 293 -8.33 -8.40 -1.61
N VAL A 294 -9.35 -9.11 -1.13
CA VAL A 294 -10.32 -8.60 -0.15
C VAL A 294 -10.09 -9.32 1.18
N PHE A 295 -9.90 -8.55 2.26
CA PHE A 295 -9.84 -9.08 3.61
C PHE A 295 -11.13 -8.77 4.36
N LEU A 296 -11.92 -9.82 4.64
CA LEU A 296 -13.16 -9.76 5.40
C LEU A 296 -12.86 -10.08 6.87
N ASP A 297 -12.77 -9.06 7.71
CA ASP A 297 -12.52 -9.23 9.14
C ASP A 297 -13.82 -9.48 9.92
N GLU A 298 -13.70 -10.14 11.07
CA GLU A 298 -14.80 -10.43 11.99
C GLU A 298 -15.99 -11.19 11.37
N ILE A 299 -15.72 -12.12 10.45
CA ILE A 299 -16.78 -12.92 9.80
C ILE A 299 -17.52 -13.82 10.81
N ASP A 300 -16.89 -14.14 11.93
CA ASP A 300 -17.49 -14.91 13.02
C ASP A 300 -18.64 -14.17 13.71
N LYS A 301 -18.67 -12.84 13.64
CA LYS A 301 -19.75 -12.01 14.21
C LYS A 301 -21.05 -12.09 13.41
N ILE A 302 -20.96 -12.34 12.09
CA ILE A 302 -22.14 -12.57 11.24
C ILE A 302 -22.55 -14.05 11.17
N ALA A 303 -21.73 -14.96 11.70
CA ALA A 303 -22.02 -16.39 11.83
C ALA A 303 -22.85 -16.73 13.08
N ALA A 304 -22.76 -15.91 14.12
CA ALA A 304 -23.42 -16.17 15.39
C ALA A 304 -24.95 -16.10 15.23
N ARG A 305 -25.61 -17.24 15.45
CA ARG A 305 -27.08 -17.35 15.50
C ARG A 305 -27.58 -16.64 16.75
N THR A 306 -28.54 -15.74 16.61
CA THR A 306 -29.29 -15.24 17.76
C THR A 306 -30.72 -15.80 17.75
N GLU A 307 -31.14 -16.35 18.89
CA GLU A 307 -32.48 -16.95 19.07
C GLU A 307 -33.58 -15.91 19.40
N ILE A 308 -33.23 -14.63 19.46
CA ILE A 308 -34.14 -13.55 19.86
C ILE A 308 -34.88 -12.99 18.64
N LYS A 309 -36.21 -13.10 18.63
CA LYS A 309 -37.09 -12.45 17.63
C LYS A 309 -36.88 -10.94 17.65
N GLY A 310 -36.46 -10.36 16.52
CA GLY A 310 -36.31 -8.93 16.33
C GLY A 310 -34.87 -8.44 16.11
N GLU A 311 -33.88 -9.34 16.11
CA GLU A 311 -32.49 -8.97 15.85
C GLU A 311 -32.13 -8.84 14.36
N VAL A 312 -31.07 -8.04 14.16
CA VAL A 312 -30.31 -7.79 12.94
C VAL A 312 -30.16 -9.01 12.03
N ASN A 313 -30.45 -8.85 10.73
CA ASN A 313 -30.33 -9.90 9.72
C ASN A 313 -28.85 -10.21 9.35
N ARG A 314 -28.13 -10.87 10.26
CA ARG A 314 -26.72 -11.30 10.07
C ARG A 314 -26.55 -12.34 8.97
N GLU A 315 -27.53 -13.22 8.82
CA GLU A 315 -27.55 -14.20 7.72
C GLU A 315 -27.73 -13.52 6.37
N GLY A 316 -28.52 -12.44 6.30
CA GLY A 316 -28.65 -11.59 5.11
C GLY A 316 -27.30 -11.11 4.59
N VAL A 317 -26.43 -10.64 5.48
CA VAL A 317 -25.07 -10.21 5.10
C VAL A 317 -24.26 -11.35 4.49
N GLN A 318 -24.35 -12.57 5.03
CA GLN A 318 -23.67 -13.72 4.43
C GLN A 318 -24.19 -13.99 3.01
N ARG A 319 -25.51 -13.90 2.80
CA ARG A 319 -26.13 -14.09 1.48
C ARG A 319 -25.74 -12.99 0.50
N ASP A 320 -25.66 -11.76 0.96
CA ASP A 320 -25.25 -10.62 0.13
C ASP A 320 -23.77 -10.72 -0.26
N LEU A 321 -22.91 -11.27 0.60
CA LEU A 321 -21.51 -11.53 0.28
C LEU A 321 -21.31 -12.66 -0.75
N LEU A 322 -22.21 -13.65 -0.80
CA LEU A 322 -22.07 -14.82 -1.69
C LEU A 322 -21.78 -14.43 -3.14
N PRO A 323 -22.60 -13.59 -3.83
CA PRO A 323 -22.35 -13.19 -5.21
C PRO A 323 -20.91 -12.71 -5.48
N LEU A 324 -20.30 -11.99 -4.53
CA LEU A 324 -18.93 -11.51 -4.66
C LEU A 324 -17.89 -12.65 -4.61
N LEU A 325 -18.13 -13.68 -3.81
CA LEU A 325 -17.26 -14.87 -3.72
C LEU A 325 -17.52 -15.89 -4.85
N GLU A 326 -18.73 -15.94 -5.39
CA GLU A 326 -19.10 -16.85 -6.48
C GLU A 326 -18.67 -16.34 -7.85
N GLY A 327 -18.59 -15.02 -8.02
CA GLY A 327 -18.34 -14.36 -9.29
C GLY A 327 -19.58 -13.61 -9.76
N THR A 328 -19.52 -12.30 -9.65
CA THR A 328 -20.51 -11.35 -10.18
C THR A 328 -19.82 -10.15 -10.84
N THR A 329 -20.59 -9.38 -11.60
CA THR A 329 -20.14 -8.11 -12.16
C THR A 329 -20.67 -6.96 -11.31
N VAL A 330 -19.77 -6.22 -10.68
CA VAL A 330 -20.09 -5.03 -9.89
C VAL A 330 -19.91 -3.77 -10.74
N SER A 331 -20.93 -2.93 -10.78
CA SER A 331 -20.85 -1.62 -11.44
C SER A 331 -20.12 -0.61 -10.55
N THR A 332 -19.09 0.02 -11.10
CA THR A 332 -18.36 1.13 -10.44
C THR A 332 -18.42 2.39 -11.30
N LYS A 333 -18.09 3.55 -10.70
CA LYS A 333 -17.98 4.83 -11.43
C LYS A 333 -16.92 4.82 -12.54
N TYR A 334 -16.05 3.81 -12.56
CA TYR A 334 -14.97 3.63 -13.54
C TYR A 334 -15.29 2.58 -14.61
N GLY A 335 -16.36 1.81 -14.44
CA GLY A 335 -16.73 0.70 -15.30
C GLY A 335 -17.08 -0.57 -14.52
N PRO A 336 -17.53 -1.62 -15.22
CA PRO A 336 -17.86 -2.90 -14.61
C PRO A 336 -16.60 -3.67 -14.19
N VAL A 337 -16.66 -4.35 -13.04
CA VAL A 337 -15.58 -5.20 -12.51
C VAL A 337 -16.10 -6.60 -12.27
N LYS A 338 -15.38 -7.60 -12.77
CA LYS A 338 -15.68 -9.02 -12.51
C LYS A 338 -14.95 -9.49 -11.27
N THR A 339 -15.65 -10.22 -10.40
CA THR A 339 -15.13 -10.65 -9.09
C THR A 339 -14.61 -12.10 -9.08
N ASP A 340 -14.77 -12.83 -10.20
CA ASP A 340 -14.48 -14.26 -10.37
C ASP A 340 -13.09 -14.69 -9.89
N TYR A 341 -12.08 -13.81 -10.01
CA TYR A 341 -10.69 -14.14 -9.67
C TYR A 341 -10.10 -13.33 -8.51
N ILE A 342 -10.94 -12.56 -7.81
CA ILE A 342 -10.54 -11.87 -6.58
C ILE A 342 -10.30 -12.91 -5.48
N LEU A 343 -9.19 -12.76 -4.73
CA LEU A 343 -8.94 -13.62 -3.57
C LEU A 343 -9.61 -13.02 -2.34
N PHE A 344 -10.50 -13.79 -1.73
CA PHE A 344 -11.08 -13.44 -0.44
C PHE A 344 -10.32 -14.13 0.68
N ILE A 345 -9.93 -13.35 1.69
CA ILE A 345 -9.37 -13.83 2.94
C ILE A 345 -10.31 -13.39 4.05
N ALA A 346 -11.10 -14.33 4.57
CA ALA A 346 -11.95 -14.12 5.71
C ALA A 346 -11.19 -14.39 7.01
N SER A 347 -11.50 -13.65 8.06
CA SER A 347 -10.87 -13.76 9.38
C SER A 347 -11.94 -13.72 10.47
N GLY A 348 -11.77 -14.53 11.50
CA GLY A 348 -12.63 -14.50 12.69
C GLY A 348 -11.91 -15.04 13.91
N ALA A 349 -12.40 -14.68 15.10
CA ALA A 349 -11.91 -15.26 16.35
C ALA A 349 -12.62 -16.58 16.68
N PHE A 350 -13.90 -16.69 16.32
CA PHE A 350 -14.73 -17.88 16.52
C PHE A 350 -14.79 -18.30 18.00
N HIS A 351 -14.90 -17.31 18.90
CA HIS A 351 -15.09 -17.55 20.34
C HIS A 351 -16.55 -17.89 20.68
N LEU A 352 -17.50 -17.22 20.04
CA LEU A 352 -18.95 -17.37 20.29
C LEU A 352 -19.67 -18.16 19.20
N SER A 353 -18.99 -18.43 18.08
CA SER A 353 -19.50 -19.16 16.94
C SER A 353 -18.41 -20.08 16.40
N LYS A 354 -18.79 -21.08 15.62
CA LYS A 354 -17.89 -21.99 14.93
C LYS A 354 -17.93 -21.71 13.43
N PRO A 355 -16.89 -22.05 12.66
CA PRO A 355 -16.93 -21.98 11.20
C PRO A 355 -18.09 -22.76 10.57
N SER A 356 -18.58 -23.81 11.25
CA SER A 356 -19.76 -24.59 10.84
C SER A 356 -21.08 -23.83 10.92
N ASP A 357 -21.11 -22.71 11.64
CA ASP A 357 -22.32 -21.90 11.83
C ASP A 357 -22.55 -20.90 10.68
N LEU A 358 -21.54 -20.71 9.81
CA LEU A 358 -21.68 -20.01 8.54
C LEU A 358 -22.62 -20.78 7.59
N LEU A 359 -23.24 -20.08 6.66
CA LEU A 359 -24.04 -20.71 5.60
C LEU A 359 -23.24 -21.78 4.84
N PRO A 360 -23.83 -22.96 4.54
CA PRO A 360 -23.15 -24.03 3.80
C PRO A 360 -22.52 -23.55 2.49
N GLU A 361 -23.20 -22.65 1.77
CA GLU A 361 -22.75 -22.03 0.52
C GLU A 361 -21.46 -21.24 0.75
N LEU A 362 -21.42 -20.43 1.80
CA LEU A 362 -20.27 -19.59 2.13
C LEU A 362 -19.09 -20.44 2.60
N GLN A 363 -19.35 -21.51 3.34
CA GLN A 363 -18.33 -22.50 3.72
C GLN A 363 -17.71 -23.17 2.49
N GLY A 364 -18.50 -23.51 1.48
CA GLY A 364 -18.03 -24.09 0.22
C GLY A 364 -17.10 -23.14 -0.55
N ARG A 365 -17.31 -21.83 -0.42
CA ARG A 365 -16.47 -20.79 -1.04
C ARG A 365 -15.23 -20.43 -0.23
N LEU A 366 -15.04 -20.97 0.98
CA LEU A 366 -13.85 -20.78 1.84
C LEU A 366 -13.12 -22.12 2.10
N PRO A 367 -12.54 -22.76 1.06
CA PRO A 367 -12.01 -24.12 1.18
C PRO A 367 -10.70 -24.22 1.97
N ILE A 368 -9.87 -23.17 1.99
CA ILE A 368 -8.63 -23.19 2.76
C ILE A 368 -8.93 -22.68 4.17
N ARG A 369 -8.85 -23.56 5.16
CA ARG A 369 -9.02 -23.19 6.58
C ARG A 369 -7.67 -23.26 7.27
N VAL A 370 -7.31 -22.21 7.98
CA VAL A 370 -6.04 -22.15 8.70
C VAL A 370 -6.22 -21.52 10.08
N GLU A 371 -5.65 -22.16 11.08
CA GLU A 371 -5.68 -21.70 12.46
C GLU A 371 -4.37 -20.97 12.79
N LEU A 372 -4.48 -19.81 13.44
CA LEU A 372 -3.39 -19.00 13.93
C LEU A 372 -3.32 -19.16 15.44
N LYS A 373 -2.11 -19.48 15.92
CA LYS A 373 -1.84 -19.76 17.33
C LYS A 373 -1.79 -18.47 18.14
N ALA A 374 -2.19 -18.55 19.41
CA ALA A 374 -1.95 -17.48 20.37
C ALA A 374 -0.44 -17.20 20.48
N LEU A 375 -0.08 -15.94 20.69
CA LEU A 375 1.32 -15.51 20.82
C LEU A 375 1.82 -15.79 22.24
N THR A 376 3.03 -16.33 22.31
CA THR A 376 3.77 -16.53 23.57
C THR A 376 4.53 -15.27 23.96
N GLN A 377 5.05 -15.22 25.20
CA GLN A 377 5.94 -14.14 25.62
C GLN A 377 7.21 -14.11 24.73
N GLU A 378 7.77 -15.28 24.37
CA GLU A 378 8.91 -15.34 23.46
C GLU A 378 8.58 -14.76 22.08
N ASP A 379 7.36 -14.99 21.57
CA ASP A 379 6.92 -14.39 20.32
C ASP A 379 6.84 -12.86 20.42
N LEU A 380 6.37 -12.30 21.54
CA LEU A 380 6.32 -10.85 21.75
C LEU A 380 7.72 -10.23 21.79
N ILE A 381 8.69 -10.90 22.42
CA ILE A 381 10.11 -10.48 22.40
C ILE A 381 10.61 -10.41 20.96
N LYS A 382 10.37 -11.46 20.18
CA LYS A 382 10.76 -11.51 18.76
C LYS A 382 10.07 -10.43 17.94
N ILE A 383 8.78 -10.17 18.17
CA ILE A 383 8.03 -9.11 17.47
C ILE A 383 8.64 -7.73 17.71
N LEU A 384 9.18 -7.46 18.91
CA LEU A 384 9.86 -6.21 19.21
C LEU A 384 11.23 -6.08 18.50
N LYS A 385 11.96 -7.18 18.32
CA LYS A 385 13.35 -7.18 17.82
C LYS A 385 13.49 -7.44 16.32
N GLU A 386 12.89 -8.53 15.84
CA GLU A 386 13.24 -9.15 14.56
C GLU A 386 12.61 -8.46 13.34
N PRO A 387 11.29 -8.15 13.29
CA PRO A 387 10.65 -7.59 12.11
C PRO A 387 11.36 -6.33 11.59
N GLU A 388 11.42 -6.14 10.27
CA GLU A 388 12.09 -4.97 9.67
C GLU A 388 11.48 -3.65 10.13
N SER A 389 10.17 -3.63 10.33
CA SER A 389 9.41 -2.50 10.85
C SER A 389 8.94 -2.76 12.29
N SER A 390 9.79 -3.30 13.16
CA SER A 390 9.44 -3.52 14.57
C SER A 390 9.25 -2.20 15.33
N LEU A 391 8.49 -2.24 16.43
CA LEU A 391 8.19 -1.04 17.22
C LEU A 391 9.45 -0.37 17.77
N LEU A 392 10.42 -1.15 18.25
CA LEU A 392 11.68 -0.60 18.76
C LEU A 392 12.41 0.19 17.67
N LYS A 393 12.52 -0.36 16.45
CA LYS A 393 13.16 0.34 15.32
C LYS A 393 12.44 1.63 14.97
N GLN A 394 11.10 1.63 15.04
CA GLN A 394 10.29 2.84 14.80
C GLN A 394 10.56 3.92 15.85
N TYR A 395 10.50 3.61 17.15
CA TYR A 395 10.75 4.62 18.20
C TYR A 395 12.21 5.10 18.20
N ILE A 396 13.18 4.23 17.95
CA ILE A 396 14.60 4.64 17.81
C ILE A 396 14.75 5.63 16.65
N ALA A 397 14.11 5.36 15.50
CA ALA A 397 14.15 6.25 14.35
C ALA A 397 13.43 7.58 14.60
N LEU A 398 12.30 7.57 15.33
CA LEU A 398 11.57 8.78 15.72
C LEU A 398 12.40 9.63 16.68
N MET A 399 12.94 9.07 17.76
CA MET A 399 13.75 9.85 18.71
C MET A 399 15.00 10.43 18.05
N LYS A 400 15.56 9.73 17.05
CA LYS A 400 16.70 10.23 16.28
C LYS A 400 16.40 11.52 15.50
N THR A 401 15.14 11.83 15.17
CA THR A 401 14.81 13.11 14.50
C THR A 401 15.02 14.32 15.41
N GLU A 402 14.96 14.11 16.73
CA GLU A 402 15.25 15.12 17.78
C GLU A 402 16.70 15.00 18.30
N ASN A 403 17.59 14.31 17.55
CA ASN A 403 18.96 14.01 17.97
C ASN A 403 19.07 13.26 19.30
N VAL A 404 18.02 12.54 19.71
CA VAL A 404 18.02 11.71 20.92
C VAL A 404 18.40 10.27 20.56
N THR A 405 19.33 9.69 21.32
CA THR A 405 19.73 8.28 21.14
C THR A 405 18.96 7.41 22.12
N LEU A 406 18.04 6.58 21.61
CA LEU A 406 17.30 5.61 22.41
C LEU A 406 17.92 4.22 22.25
N GLU A 407 18.28 3.57 23.35
CA GLU A 407 18.85 2.22 23.37
C GLU A 407 18.01 1.32 24.27
N PHE A 408 17.65 0.13 23.79
CA PHE A 408 16.95 -0.88 24.58
C PHE A 408 17.89 -2.03 24.86
N THR A 409 18.03 -2.37 26.13
CA THR A 409 18.78 -3.55 26.59
C THR A 409 17.95 -4.82 26.40
N ASP A 410 18.61 -5.98 26.37
CA ASP A 410 17.90 -7.25 26.19
C ASP A 410 16.93 -7.54 27.34
N ASP A 411 17.33 -7.26 28.59
CA ASP A 411 16.48 -7.41 29.78
C ASP A 411 15.33 -6.41 29.82
N GLY A 412 15.55 -5.17 29.31
CA GLY A 412 14.47 -4.20 29.13
C GLY A 412 13.40 -4.71 28.16
N ILE A 413 13.81 -5.29 27.03
CA ILE A 413 12.87 -5.82 26.02
C ILE A 413 12.11 -7.04 26.55
N GLU A 414 12.78 -7.92 27.29
CA GLU A 414 12.13 -9.07 27.96
C GLU A 414 11.07 -8.59 28.95
N THR A 415 11.39 -7.56 29.75
CA THR A 415 10.46 -6.98 30.73
C THR A 415 9.25 -6.33 30.06
N ILE A 416 9.43 -5.63 28.93
CA ILE A 416 8.32 -5.06 28.15
C ILE A 416 7.37 -6.18 27.67
N ALA A 417 7.93 -7.26 27.13
CA ALA A 417 7.15 -8.39 26.65
C ALA A 417 6.44 -9.13 27.79
N GLU A 418 7.09 -9.27 28.95
CA GLU A 418 6.50 -9.86 30.17
C GLU A 418 5.27 -9.08 30.65
N ILE A 419 5.38 -7.76 30.73
CA ILE A 419 4.28 -6.88 31.16
C ILE A 419 3.13 -6.99 30.15
N ALA A 420 3.40 -6.88 28.86
CA ALA A 420 2.38 -7.00 27.83
C ALA A 420 1.68 -8.38 27.86
N PHE A 421 2.42 -9.46 28.08
CA PHE A 421 1.87 -10.80 28.20
C PHE A 421 0.99 -10.95 29.45
N THR A 422 1.43 -10.43 30.59
CA THR A 422 0.69 -10.45 31.85
C THR A 422 -0.62 -9.68 31.73
N VAL A 423 -0.60 -8.45 31.20
CA VAL A 423 -1.82 -7.65 31.00
C VAL A 423 -2.81 -8.34 30.07
N ASN A 424 -2.32 -8.99 29.00
CA ASN A 424 -3.19 -9.78 28.11
C ASN A 424 -3.86 -10.98 28.80
N ARG A 425 -3.23 -11.57 29.83
CA ARG A 425 -3.80 -12.68 30.60
C ARG A 425 -4.78 -12.21 31.68
N GLU A 426 -4.51 -11.07 32.29
CA GLU A 426 -5.25 -10.58 33.46
C GLU A 426 -6.45 -9.69 33.11
N VAL A 427 -6.40 -8.98 31.97
CA VAL A 427 -7.43 -8.01 31.57
C VAL A 427 -8.21 -8.51 30.36
N GLU A 428 -7.68 -8.28 29.16
CA GLU A 428 -8.27 -8.68 27.89
C GLU A 428 -7.13 -8.98 26.92
N ASN A 429 -7.19 -10.14 26.26
CA ASN A 429 -6.15 -10.51 25.31
C ASN A 429 -6.37 -9.82 23.97
N ILE A 430 -5.61 -8.76 23.71
CA ILE A 430 -5.57 -8.07 22.42
C ILE A 430 -4.34 -8.46 21.57
N GLY A 431 -3.62 -9.51 21.98
CA GLY A 431 -2.44 -10.05 21.33
C GLY A 431 -1.28 -9.04 21.26
N ALA A 432 -0.56 -9.02 20.14
CA ALA A 432 0.59 -8.14 19.93
C ALA A 432 0.23 -6.64 19.98
N ARG A 433 -1.05 -6.26 19.84
CA ARG A 433 -1.47 -4.87 19.93
C ARG A 433 -1.15 -4.24 21.30
N ARG A 434 -1.09 -5.07 22.36
CA ARG A 434 -0.71 -4.62 23.71
C ARG A 434 0.68 -4.01 23.76
N LEU A 435 1.60 -4.44 22.88
CA LEU A 435 2.93 -3.84 22.80
C LEU A 435 2.89 -2.36 22.45
N HIS A 436 1.89 -1.90 21.67
CA HIS A 436 1.79 -0.47 21.34
C HIS A 436 1.46 0.38 22.56
N THR A 437 0.43 0.02 23.32
CA THR A 437 0.02 0.80 24.50
C THR A 437 1.09 0.77 25.59
N VAL A 438 1.74 -0.38 25.78
CA VAL A 438 2.89 -0.52 26.70
C VAL A 438 4.06 0.38 26.27
N MET A 439 4.42 0.38 24.99
CA MET A 439 5.54 1.19 24.47
C MET A 439 5.24 2.70 24.53
N GLU A 440 4.03 3.11 24.14
CA GLU A 440 3.59 4.50 24.25
C GLU A 440 3.71 4.98 25.69
N LYS A 441 3.19 4.20 26.65
CA LYS A 441 3.25 4.62 28.06
C LYS A 441 4.66 4.64 28.62
N LEU A 442 5.53 3.72 28.19
CA LEU A 442 6.93 3.65 28.59
C LEU A 442 7.74 4.88 28.15
N LEU A 443 7.47 5.36 26.93
CA LEU A 443 8.23 6.42 26.28
C LEU A 443 7.58 7.80 26.37
N ASP A 444 6.37 7.92 26.92
CA ASP A 444 5.59 9.15 27.12
C ASP A 444 6.45 10.34 27.59
N GLU A 445 7.16 10.19 28.72
CA GLU A 445 8.01 11.25 29.26
C GLU A 445 9.22 11.58 28.38
N ILE A 446 9.89 10.56 27.84
CA ILE A 446 11.06 10.75 26.96
C ILE A 446 10.63 11.49 25.69
N SER A 447 9.48 11.10 25.11
CA SER A 447 8.94 11.72 23.91
C SER A 447 8.50 13.17 24.16
N PHE A 448 8.06 13.49 25.38
CA PHE A 448 7.68 14.86 25.74
C PHE A 448 8.90 15.79 25.86
N ILE A 449 9.97 15.32 26.50
CA ILE A 449 11.17 16.13 26.78
C ILE A 449 12.23 16.09 25.66
N ALA A 450 12.03 15.26 24.62
CA ALA A 450 13.02 15.01 23.58
C ALA A 450 13.51 16.28 22.87
N SER A 451 12.61 17.24 22.60
CA SER A 451 12.93 18.50 21.92
C SER A 451 13.84 19.43 22.73
N GLU A 452 13.78 19.34 24.06
CA GLU A 452 14.60 20.12 24.99
C GLU A 452 15.98 19.48 25.24
N LYS A 453 16.08 18.16 25.05
CA LYS A 453 17.23 17.32 25.42
C LYS A 453 18.03 16.83 24.21
N ASN A 454 18.36 17.78 23.33
CA ASN A 454 19.21 17.54 22.16
C ASN A 454 20.51 16.82 22.55
N SER A 455 20.81 15.70 21.88
CA SER A 455 22.02 14.89 22.06
C SER A 455 22.11 14.04 23.34
N GLU A 456 21.00 13.83 24.07
CA GLU A 456 20.98 12.91 25.21
C GLU A 456 20.79 11.44 24.79
N LYS A 457 21.38 10.52 25.56
CA LYS A 457 21.24 9.07 25.37
C LYS A 457 20.37 8.50 26.48
N PHE A 458 19.25 7.88 26.11
CA PHE A 458 18.38 7.15 27.03
C PHE A 458 18.57 5.65 26.86
N VAL A 459 18.92 4.99 27.95
CA VAL A 459 19.02 3.52 28.01
C VAL A 459 17.80 2.98 28.74
N ILE A 460 17.05 2.13 28.05
CA ILE A 460 15.84 1.49 28.55
C ILE A 460 16.23 0.08 29.02
N ASP A 461 16.40 -0.05 30.34
CA ASP A 461 16.70 -1.30 31.04
C ASP A 461 15.48 -1.86 31.79
N SER A 462 15.60 -3.08 32.32
CA SER A 462 14.51 -3.70 33.09
C SER A 462 14.05 -2.82 34.25
N LYS A 463 14.97 -2.09 34.90
CA LYS A 463 14.65 -1.20 36.02
C LYS A 463 13.78 -0.03 35.56
N TYR A 464 14.17 0.67 34.49
CA TYR A 464 13.40 1.77 33.93
C TYR A 464 11.99 1.32 33.53
N VAL A 465 11.89 0.16 32.89
CA VAL A 465 10.61 -0.42 32.47
C VAL A 465 9.70 -0.69 33.67
N ARG A 466 10.23 -1.31 34.73
CA ARG A 466 9.47 -1.58 35.97
C ARG A 466 9.06 -0.30 36.68
N ASP A 467 9.98 0.65 36.85
CA ASP A 467 9.72 1.92 37.52
C ASP A 467 8.56 2.68 36.85
N LYS A 468 8.44 2.60 35.51
CA LYS A 468 7.38 3.27 34.75
C LYS A 468 6.06 2.49 34.66
N LEU A 469 6.10 1.17 34.59
CA LEU A 469 4.92 0.37 34.21
C LEU A 469 4.39 -0.55 35.30
N GLU A 470 5.20 -0.94 36.30
CA GLU A 470 4.83 -1.99 37.25
C GLU A 470 3.68 -1.57 38.19
N SER A 471 3.58 -0.27 38.50
CA SER A 471 2.45 0.28 39.27
C SER A 471 1.13 0.21 38.49
N ILE A 472 1.19 0.35 37.16
CA ILE A 472 0.04 0.34 36.27
C ILE A 472 -0.40 -1.09 35.98
N SER A 473 0.55 -2.00 35.74
CA SER A 473 0.28 -3.39 35.40
C SER A 473 -0.32 -4.19 36.57
N LYS A 474 0.05 -3.88 37.82
CA LYS A 474 -0.47 -4.57 39.01
C LYS A 474 -1.89 -4.14 39.40
N GLN A 475 -2.37 -3.00 38.89
CA GLN A 475 -3.70 -2.50 39.17
C GLN A 475 -4.63 -2.83 37.99
N LEU A 476 -5.46 -3.86 38.16
CA LEU A 476 -6.40 -4.33 37.12
C LEU A 476 -7.27 -3.21 36.55
N ASP A 477 -7.77 -2.32 37.42
CA ASP A 477 -8.62 -1.21 36.99
C ASP A 477 -7.81 -0.17 36.21
N LEU A 478 -6.62 0.20 36.67
CA LEU A 478 -5.76 1.16 35.97
C LEU A 478 -5.29 0.61 34.62
N SER A 479 -4.94 -0.68 34.57
CA SER A 479 -4.57 -1.37 33.34
C SER A 479 -5.69 -1.32 32.32
N LYS A 480 -6.95 -1.56 32.68
CA LYS A 480 -8.10 -1.46 31.75
C LYS A 480 -8.23 -0.11 31.07
N PHE A 481 -7.81 0.98 31.72
CA PHE A 481 -7.93 2.34 31.18
C PHE A 481 -6.67 2.84 30.49
N ILE A 482 -5.49 2.41 30.93
CA ILE A 482 -4.20 2.97 30.48
C ILE A 482 -3.45 2.04 29.51
N LEU A 483 -3.53 0.73 29.70
CA LEU A 483 -2.72 -0.25 28.96
C LEU A 483 -3.58 -1.18 28.14
#